data_AF-A0A150T5C5-F1
#
_entry.id   AF-A0A150T5C5-F1
#
_cell.length_a   1.000
_cell.length_b   1.000
_cell.length_c   1.000
_cell.angle_alpha   90.00
_cell.angle_beta   90.00
_cell.angle_gamma   90.00
#
_symmetry.space_group_name_H-M   'P 1'
#
loop_
_entity.id
_entity.type
_entity.pdbx_description
1 polymer ?
#
loop_
_entity_poly.entity_id
_entity_poly.type
_entity_poly.pdbx_seq_one_letter_code
_entity_poly.pdbx_strand_id
1 'polypeptide(L)'
;GEALGECAARPRRQDCPEECPGVCGCDQRLYCNECLAHAAGVNASKDTSCASADYEIGERDRVFVHSADLEANRCLTLSLAWPAESGPRFTGVALPEHWALLDVWLTGQMRDCTAGRRPSDDGLYVVTGATGTMSWESEPDTGIPCVIDMDLTVALEGEPGTEHVQATGVIVDNTCL
;
A
#
# COMPACT_ATOMS: atom_id res chain seq x y z
N GLY A 1 32.07 3.21 -16.36
CA GLY A 1 32.81 3.00 -15.11
C GLY A 1 31.86 2.28 -14.18
N GLU A 2 32.19 1.05 -13.83
CA GLU A 2 31.38 0.27 -12.90
C GLU A 2 31.76 0.70 -11.48
N ALA A 3 30.82 1.30 -10.75
CA ALA A 3 31.01 1.52 -9.33
C ALA A 3 31.00 0.15 -8.64
N LEU A 4 32.10 -0.23 -7.98
CA LEU A 4 32.15 -1.43 -7.16
C LEU A 4 31.23 -1.20 -5.95
N GLY A 5 30.19 -2.02 -5.80
CA GLY A 5 29.33 -1.99 -4.62
C GLY A 5 30.10 -2.45 -3.38
N GLU A 6 29.95 -1.74 -2.27
CA GLU A 6 30.57 -2.09 -0.98
C GLU A 6 29.53 -2.73 -0.06
N CYS A 7 29.86 -3.89 0.50
CA CYS A 7 29.05 -4.52 1.52
C CYS A 7 29.27 -3.84 2.88
N ALA A 8 28.40 -2.91 3.24
CA ALA A 8 28.38 -2.30 4.57
C ALA A 8 27.53 -3.13 5.56
N ALA A 9 27.85 -3.04 6.85
CA ALA A 9 26.99 -3.61 7.88
C ALA A 9 25.65 -2.86 7.93
N ARG A 10 24.54 -3.59 8.07
CA ARG A 10 23.22 -2.98 8.25
C ARG A 10 23.19 -2.18 9.55
N PRO A 11 22.64 -0.95 9.56
CA PRO A 11 22.44 -0.21 10.80
C PRO A 11 21.47 -0.96 11.71
N ARG A 12 21.63 -0.80 13.02
CA ARG A 12 20.63 -1.30 13.97
C ARG A 12 19.46 -0.31 13.99
N ARG A 13 18.24 -0.83 14.03
CA ARG A 13 17.01 0.00 14.01
C ARG A 13 17.02 1.10 15.08
N GLN A 14 17.48 0.77 16.30
CA GLN A 14 17.55 1.72 17.41
C GLN A 14 18.60 2.83 17.26
N ASP A 15 19.53 2.68 16.32
CA ASP A 15 20.55 3.69 16.02
C ASP A 15 20.08 4.65 14.92
N CYS A 16 18.91 4.41 14.31
CA CYS A 16 18.37 5.26 13.26
C CYS A 16 17.73 6.54 13.82
N PRO A 17 17.83 7.68 13.11
CA PRO A 17 17.14 8.90 13.48
C PRO A 17 15.62 8.71 13.53
N GLU A 18 14.94 9.47 14.39
CA GLU A 18 13.48 9.42 14.55
C GLU A 18 12.73 10.24 13.49
N GLU A 19 13.43 11.12 12.77
CA GLU A 19 12.85 11.88 11.66
C GLU A 19 12.28 10.91 10.62
N CYS A 20 11.04 11.17 10.22
CA CYS A 20 10.29 10.33 9.28
C CYS A 20 9.97 11.12 7.99
N PRO A 21 10.98 11.54 7.18
CA PRO A 21 10.76 12.20 5.91
C PRO A 21 10.10 11.30 4.85
N GLY A 22 10.08 9.98 5.07
CA GLY A 22 9.55 8.99 4.14
C GLY A 22 10.51 8.67 3.00
N VAL A 23 10.74 7.39 2.75
CA VAL A 23 11.43 6.88 1.56
C VAL A 23 10.71 5.63 1.07
N CYS A 24 10.58 5.50 -0.23
CA CYS A 24 10.16 4.23 -0.82
C CYS A 24 11.36 3.29 -0.89
N GLY A 25 11.20 2.04 -0.48
CA GLY A 25 12.20 0.99 -0.66
C GLY A 25 12.14 0.40 -2.07
N CYS A 26 13.23 -0.24 -2.51
CA CYS A 26 13.21 -1.05 -3.73
C CYS A 26 12.27 -2.27 -3.64
N ASP A 27 11.80 -2.62 -2.45
CA ASP A 27 10.77 -3.63 -2.18
C ASP A 27 9.34 -3.06 -2.23
N GLN A 28 9.19 -1.82 -2.72
CA GLN A 28 7.93 -1.09 -2.82
C GLN A 28 7.26 -0.74 -1.48
N ARG A 29 7.98 -0.80 -0.35
CA ARG A 29 7.43 -0.41 0.96
C ARG A 29 7.81 1.01 1.33
N LEU A 30 6.93 1.68 2.07
CA LEU A 30 7.27 2.93 2.73
C LEU A 30 8.11 2.67 3.98
N TYR A 31 9.24 3.35 4.07
CA TYR A 31 10.06 3.44 5.28
C TYR A 31 10.10 4.87 5.78
N CYS A 32 10.12 5.07 7.10
CA CYS A 32 10.20 6.42 7.66
C CYS A 32 11.44 7.19 7.20
N ASN A 33 12.58 6.51 7.02
CA ASN A 33 13.80 7.10 6.50
C ASN A 33 14.71 6.03 5.89
N GLU A 34 15.75 6.48 5.18
CA GLU A 34 16.73 5.61 4.52
C GLU A 34 17.47 4.68 5.51
N CYS A 35 17.76 5.15 6.73
CA CYS A 35 18.39 4.29 7.74
C CYS A 35 17.51 3.10 8.10
N LEU A 36 16.21 3.31 8.26
CA LEU A 36 15.26 2.24 8.57
C LEU A 36 15.07 1.26 7.40
N ALA A 37 15.12 1.74 6.16
CA ALA A 37 15.17 0.87 4.98
C ALA A 37 16.44 -0.01 5.00
N HIS A 38 17.62 0.60 5.19
CA HIS A 38 18.89 -0.15 5.26
C HIS A 38 18.95 -1.12 6.44
N ALA A 39 18.34 -0.75 7.58
CA ALA A 39 18.22 -1.64 8.74
C ALA A 39 17.39 -2.89 8.41
N ALA A 40 16.34 -2.73 7.59
CA ALA A 40 15.57 -3.85 7.04
C ALA A 40 16.32 -4.60 5.91
N GLY A 41 17.43 -4.05 5.42
CA GLY A 41 18.21 -4.62 4.31
C GLY A 41 17.71 -4.22 2.94
N VAL A 42 16.97 -3.12 2.85
CA VAL A 42 16.35 -2.60 1.64
C VAL A 42 16.99 -1.27 1.29
N ASN A 43 17.40 -1.10 0.04
CA ASN A 43 17.87 0.19 -0.45
C ASN A 43 16.68 1.11 -0.71
N ALA A 44 16.84 2.40 -0.44
CA ALA A 44 15.88 3.40 -0.87
C ALA A 44 15.82 3.47 -2.42
N SER A 45 14.61 3.49 -2.95
CA SER A 45 14.32 3.85 -4.34
C SER A 45 14.32 5.37 -4.51
N LYS A 46 14.40 5.81 -5.77
CA LYS A 46 14.17 7.21 -6.15
C LYS A 46 12.69 7.53 -6.36
N ASP A 47 11.84 6.52 -6.28
CA ASP A 47 10.40 6.66 -6.50
C ASP A 47 9.77 7.47 -5.36
N THR A 48 8.78 8.27 -5.72
CA THR A 48 7.99 9.09 -4.79
C THR A 48 6.66 8.44 -4.44
N SER A 49 6.34 7.31 -5.07
CA SER A 49 5.17 6.51 -4.80
C SER A 49 5.56 5.05 -4.61
N CYS A 50 5.00 4.40 -3.59
CA CYS A 50 5.23 2.99 -3.33
C CYS A 50 3.97 2.34 -2.76
N ALA A 51 3.83 1.04 -2.96
CA ALA A 51 2.68 0.29 -2.49
C ALA A 51 3.08 -1.10 -1.98
N SER A 52 2.45 -1.51 -0.90
CA SER A 52 2.67 -2.80 -0.26
C SER A 52 1.35 -3.42 0.13
N ALA A 53 1.27 -4.75 0.11
CA ALA A 53 0.08 -5.45 0.55
C ALA A 53 0.39 -6.52 1.59
N ASP A 54 -0.55 -6.76 2.51
CA ASP A 54 -0.48 -7.85 3.48
C ASP A 54 -1.80 -8.63 3.55
N TYR A 55 -1.66 -9.95 3.70
CA TYR A 55 -2.78 -10.85 3.93
C TYR A 55 -2.97 -11.11 5.43
N GLU A 56 -4.22 -10.95 5.90
CA GLU A 56 -4.62 -11.25 7.27
C GLU A 56 -5.56 -12.46 7.29
N ILE A 57 -5.13 -13.51 8.00
CA ILE A 57 -5.94 -14.67 8.32
C ILE A 57 -6.77 -14.33 9.57
N GLY A 58 -8.08 -14.40 9.46
CA GLY A 58 -9.01 -14.09 10.54
C GLY A 58 -10.35 -14.82 10.42
N GLU A 59 -11.38 -14.33 11.11
CA GLU A 59 -12.75 -14.83 10.90
C GLU A 59 -13.28 -14.50 9.50
N ARG A 60 -12.69 -13.47 8.86
CA ARG A 60 -12.83 -13.14 7.45
C ARG A 60 -11.46 -12.77 6.93
N ASP A 61 -11.00 -13.50 5.94
CA ASP A 61 -9.73 -13.23 5.29
C ASP A 61 -9.77 -11.86 4.61
N ARG A 62 -8.71 -11.08 4.82
CA ARG A 62 -8.59 -9.74 4.27
C ARG A 62 -7.24 -9.54 3.63
N VAL A 63 -7.23 -8.76 2.55
CA VAL A 63 -6.00 -8.20 1.98
C VAL A 63 -6.05 -6.71 2.22
N PHE A 64 -5.00 -6.18 2.84
CA PHE A 64 -4.79 -4.76 2.98
C PHE A 64 -3.75 -4.31 1.96
N VAL A 65 -4.05 -3.22 1.25
CA VAL A 65 -3.12 -2.62 0.30
C VAL A 65 -2.87 -1.18 0.74
N HIS A 66 -1.63 -0.84 1.00
CA HIS A 66 -1.18 0.51 1.31
C HIS A 66 -0.50 1.10 0.08
N SER A 67 -0.80 2.36 -0.24
CA SER A 67 -0.09 3.13 -1.25
C SER A 67 0.26 4.51 -0.68
N ALA A 68 1.55 4.80 -0.63
CA ALA A 68 2.08 6.06 -0.13
C ALA A 68 2.49 6.96 -1.29
N ASP A 69 2.15 8.25 -1.18
CA ASP A 69 2.67 9.32 -2.02
C ASP A 69 3.51 10.25 -1.13
N LEU A 70 4.83 10.24 -1.33
CA LEU A 70 5.79 11.03 -0.57
C LEU A 70 5.70 12.53 -0.92
N GLU A 71 5.37 12.87 -2.17
CA GLU A 71 5.28 14.26 -2.64
C GLU A 71 4.03 14.95 -2.10
N ALA A 72 2.89 14.26 -2.14
CA ALA A 72 1.63 14.75 -1.58
C ALA A 72 1.53 14.53 -0.06
N ASN A 73 2.47 13.79 0.54
CA ASN A 73 2.40 13.31 1.93
C ASN A 73 1.06 12.60 2.23
N ARG A 74 0.69 11.64 1.39
CA ARG A 74 -0.59 10.92 1.49
C ARG A 74 -0.40 9.43 1.70
N CYS A 75 -1.38 8.82 2.36
CA CYS A 75 -1.49 7.39 2.48
C CYS A 75 -2.89 6.92 2.08
N LEU A 76 -2.97 6.10 1.05
CA LEU A 76 -4.15 5.31 0.70
C LEU A 76 -4.06 3.94 1.36
N THR A 77 -5.14 3.49 1.98
CA THR A 77 -5.30 2.11 2.46
C THR A 77 -6.59 1.52 1.92
N LEU A 78 -6.48 0.36 1.28
CA LEU A 78 -7.60 -0.43 0.76
C LEU A 78 -7.78 -1.67 1.63
N SER A 79 -9.03 -2.05 1.89
CA SER A 79 -9.35 -3.36 2.46
C SER A 79 -10.19 -4.18 1.50
N LEU A 80 -9.63 -5.28 1.05
CA LEU A 80 -10.27 -6.26 0.19
C LEU A 80 -10.69 -7.48 1.01
N ALA A 81 -11.79 -8.12 0.63
CA ALA A 81 -12.25 -9.34 1.27
C ALA A 81 -12.84 -10.34 0.27
N TRP A 82 -12.73 -11.61 0.62
CA TRP A 82 -13.32 -12.72 -0.11
C TRP A 82 -13.86 -13.80 0.84
N PRO A 83 -15.05 -14.37 0.59
CA PRO A 83 -16.06 -13.89 -0.36
C PRO A 83 -16.83 -12.68 0.22
N ALA A 84 -17.06 -11.64 -0.59
CA ALA A 84 -17.86 -10.48 -0.19
C ALA A 84 -18.42 -9.72 -1.41
N GLU A 85 -19.26 -8.71 -1.15
CA GLU A 85 -19.77 -7.79 -2.17
C GLU A 85 -19.39 -6.35 -1.82
N SER A 86 -18.93 -5.58 -2.81
CA SER A 86 -18.59 -4.17 -2.65
C SER A 86 -19.83 -3.34 -2.36
N GLY A 87 -19.72 -2.37 -1.46
CA GLY A 87 -20.77 -1.38 -1.24
C GLY A 87 -20.99 -0.46 -2.45
N PRO A 88 -22.11 0.28 -2.52
CA PRO A 88 -22.48 1.12 -3.68
C PRO A 88 -21.46 2.23 -4.00
N ARG A 89 -20.61 2.60 -3.05
CA ARG A 89 -19.52 3.57 -3.26
C ARG A 89 -18.38 3.02 -4.13
N PHE A 90 -18.25 1.69 -4.21
CA PHE A 90 -17.11 1.01 -4.81
C PHE A 90 -17.50 0.07 -5.96
N THR A 91 -18.77 0.08 -6.40
CA THR A 91 -19.24 -0.74 -7.54
C THR A 91 -18.61 -0.34 -8.88
N GLY A 92 -17.97 0.83 -8.94
CA GLY A 92 -17.21 1.27 -10.12
C GLY A 92 -15.77 0.75 -10.16
N VAL A 93 -15.32 -0.01 -9.16
CA VAL A 93 -14.03 -0.69 -9.16
C VAL A 93 -14.23 -2.11 -9.69
N ALA A 94 -13.62 -2.41 -10.85
CA ALA A 94 -13.60 -3.76 -11.38
C ALA A 94 -12.61 -4.62 -10.59
N LEU A 95 -13.09 -5.75 -10.08
CA LEU A 95 -12.35 -6.72 -9.28
C LEU A 95 -12.55 -8.13 -9.86
N PRO A 96 -11.58 -9.04 -9.68
CA PRO A 96 -11.77 -10.47 -9.88
C PRO A 96 -12.97 -11.02 -9.13
N GLU A 97 -13.54 -12.11 -9.64
CA GLU A 97 -14.82 -12.66 -9.16
C GLU A 97 -14.79 -12.95 -7.64
N HIS A 98 -15.91 -12.68 -6.96
CA HIS A 98 -16.16 -12.90 -5.53
C HIS A 98 -15.35 -12.04 -4.54
N TRP A 99 -14.44 -11.20 -5.03
CA TRP A 99 -13.73 -10.22 -4.21
C TRP A 99 -14.50 -8.90 -4.12
N ALA A 100 -14.40 -8.25 -2.96
CA ALA A 100 -14.97 -6.94 -2.73
C ALA A 100 -13.94 -5.96 -2.17
N LEU A 101 -14.08 -4.69 -2.57
CA LEU A 101 -13.47 -3.56 -1.89
C LEU A 101 -14.43 -3.10 -0.80
N LEU A 102 -14.04 -3.33 0.45
CA LEU A 102 -14.88 -3.02 1.61
C LEU A 102 -14.67 -1.60 2.10
N ASP A 103 -13.42 -1.14 2.10
CA ASP A 103 -13.05 0.14 2.66
C ASP A 103 -11.90 0.77 1.87
N VAL A 104 -11.94 2.10 1.80
CA VAL A 104 -10.91 2.96 1.23
C VAL A 104 -10.69 4.10 2.21
N TRP A 105 -9.48 4.19 2.77
CA TRP A 105 -9.07 5.31 3.61
C TRP A 105 -7.96 6.08 2.92
N LEU A 106 -8.07 7.40 2.93
CA LEU A 106 -7.01 8.29 2.47
C LEU A 106 -6.69 9.26 3.61
N THR A 107 -5.42 9.35 4.02
CA THR A 107 -4.96 10.31 5.02
C THR A 107 -3.93 11.27 4.45
N GLY A 108 -3.84 12.47 5.03
CA GLY A 108 -2.82 13.47 4.72
C GLY A 108 -1.48 13.23 5.43
N GLN A 109 -1.15 11.97 5.71
CA GLN A 109 0.05 11.58 6.43
C GLN A 109 0.60 10.27 5.84
N MET A 110 1.66 10.36 5.01
CA MET A 110 2.23 9.16 4.38
C MET A 110 2.61 8.08 5.40
N ARG A 111 3.07 8.48 6.59
CA ARG A 111 3.49 7.57 7.68
C ARG A 111 2.39 6.62 8.13
N ASP A 112 1.12 6.95 7.88
CA ASP A 112 0.01 6.07 8.21
C ASP A 112 0.05 4.76 7.40
N CYS A 113 0.74 4.75 6.25
CA CYS A 113 1.01 3.54 5.46
C CYS A 113 2.06 2.64 6.11
N THR A 114 2.69 3.09 7.20
CA THR A 114 3.54 2.26 8.07
C THR A 114 2.83 1.89 9.38
N ALA A 115 1.68 2.49 9.67
CA ALA A 115 0.97 2.41 10.94
C ALA A 115 -0.10 1.31 10.92
N GLY A 116 0.29 0.05 10.76
CA GLY A 116 -0.63 -1.09 10.78
C GLY A 116 -1.72 -1.06 9.69
N ARG A 117 -2.61 -2.05 9.72
CA ARG A 117 -3.59 -2.30 8.64
C ARG A 117 -4.69 -1.24 8.48
N ARG A 118 -4.93 -0.42 9.50
CA ARG A 118 -5.89 0.69 9.46
C ARG A 118 -5.17 1.99 9.82
N PRO A 119 -5.23 3.02 8.97
CA PRO A 119 -4.58 4.30 9.25
C PRO A 119 -5.26 5.03 10.41
N SER A 120 -4.57 6.02 10.97
CA SER A 120 -5.12 6.88 12.02
C SER A 120 -6.36 7.63 11.52
N ASP A 121 -7.29 7.99 12.43
CA ASP A 121 -8.44 8.84 12.06
C ASP A 121 -8.00 10.32 11.86
N ASP A 122 -6.72 10.65 12.07
CA ASP A 122 -6.17 12.00 11.92
C ASP A 122 -5.89 12.35 10.46
N GLY A 123 -6.40 13.49 10.00
CA GLY A 123 -6.19 13.96 8.63
C GLY A 123 -6.86 13.09 7.57
N LEU A 124 -7.92 12.37 7.95
CA LEU A 124 -8.72 11.55 7.05
C LEU A 124 -9.51 12.41 6.05
N TYR A 125 -9.38 12.08 4.77
CA TYR A 125 -10.23 12.63 3.71
C TYR A 125 -11.56 11.86 3.67
N VAL A 126 -12.65 12.55 3.35
CA VAL A 126 -13.96 11.89 3.20
C VAL A 126 -14.03 11.24 1.83
N VAL A 127 -13.86 9.92 1.78
CA VAL A 127 -13.99 9.14 0.54
C VAL A 127 -15.48 8.91 0.22
N THR A 128 -15.91 9.44 -0.91
CA THR A 128 -17.29 9.32 -1.40
C THR A 128 -17.47 8.15 -2.37
N GLY A 129 -16.39 7.69 -3.00
CA GLY A 129 -16.40 6.52 -3.86
C GLY A 129 -15.05 6.23 -4.49
N ALA A 130 -14.98 5.14 -5.26
CA ALA A 130 -13.82 4.80 -6.06
C ALA A 130 -14.25 4.14 -7.37
N THR A 131 -13.47 4.37 -8.42
CA THR A 131 -13.64 3.74 -9.72
C THR A 131 -12.28 3.28 -10.26
N GLY A 132 -12.27 2.29 -11.13
CA GLY A 132 -11.04 1.83 -11.78
C GLY A 132 -10.95 0.32 -11.84
N THR A 133 -9.73 -0.20 -11.79
CA THR A 133 -9.47 -1.64 -11.89
C THR A 133 -8.46 -2.08 -10.85
N MET A 134 -8.69 -3.25 -10.27
CA MET A 134 -7.66 -4.03 -9.60
C MET A 134 -7.65 -5.43 -10.21
N SER A 135 -6.46 -6.01 -10.36
CA SER A 135 -6.26 -7.37 -10.84
C SER A 135 -5.10 -8.00 -10.09
N TRP A 136 -5.02 -9.33 -10.07
CA TRP A 136 -3.90 -10.01 -9.46
C TRP A 136 -3.66 -11.39 -10.04
N GLU A 137 -2.41 -11.84 -9.90
CA GLU A 137 -2.07 -13.26 -9.91
C GLU A 137 -2.52 -13.86 -8.57
N SER A 138 -3.08 -15.08 -8.58
CA SER A 138 -3.60 -15.72 -7.36
C SER A 138 -2.97 -17.09 -7.12
N GLU A 139 -2.96 -17.53 -5.87
CA GLU A 139 -2.61 -18.89 -5.50
C GLU A 139 -3.52 -19.91 -6.22
N PRO A 140 -2.96 -21.04 -6.73
CA PRO A 140 -3.76 -22.15 -7.21
C PRO A 140 -4.65 -22.64 -6.07
N ASP A 141 -5.96 -22.75 -6.32
CA ASP A 141 -6.99 -23.30 -5.43
C ASP A 141 -7.57 -22.38 -4.34
N THR A 142 -6.82 -21.44 -3.77
CA THR A 142 -7.35 -20.54 -2.73
C THR A 142 -7.89 -19.23 -3.30
N GLY A 143 -7.41 -18.81 -4.48
CA GLY A 143 -7.79 -17.53 -5.08
C GLY A 143 -7.27 -16.29 -4.33
N ILE A 144 -6.36 -16.51 -3.36
CA ILE A 144 -5.71 -15.46 -2.58
C ILE A 144 -4.75 -14.67 -3.51
N PRO A 145 -4.79 -13.33 -3.53
CA PRO A 145 -3.89 -12.50 -4.32
C PRO A 145 -2.42 -12.67 -3.92
N CYS A 146 -1.56 -12.87 -4.91
CA CYS A 146 -0.10 -12.91 -4.79
C CYS A 146 0.54 -11.56 -5.14
N VAL A 147 0.12 -11.02 -6.29
CA VAL A 147 0.73 -9.86 -6.94
C VAL A 147 -0.40 -9.01 -7.46
N ILE A 148 -0.56 -7.81 -6.91
CA ILE A 148 -1.65 -6.91 -7.21
C ILE A 148 -1.19 -5.82 -8.17
N ASP A 149 -1.99 -5.60 -9.21
CA ASP A 149 -1.97 -4.41 -10.04
C ASP A 149 -3.22 -3.60 -9.76
N MET A 150 -3.08 -2.28 -9.66
CA MET A 150 -4.19 -1.37 -9.44
C MET A 150 -4.02 -0.06 -10.20
N ASP A 151 -5.14 0.44 -10.69
CA ASP A 151 -5.31 1.77 -11.29
C ASP A 151 -6.68 2.28 -10.82
N LEU A 152 -6.68 3.20 -9.87
CA LEU A 152 -7.86 3.66 -9.17
C LEU A 152 -7.96 5.19 -9.21
N THR A 153 -9.17 5.68 -9.36
CA THR A 153 -9.55 7.06 -9.06
C THR A 153 -10.45 7.05 -7.83
N VAL A 154 -9.97 7.64 -6.74
CA VAL A 154 -10.70 7.80 -5.49
C VAL A 154 -11.39 9.16 -5.49
N ALA A 155 -12.72 9.17 -5.34
CA ALA A 155 -13.51 10.39 -5.23
C ALA A 155 -13.58 10.86 -3.78
N LEU A 156 -13.30 12.14 -3.56
CA LEU A 156 -13.22 12.77 -2.25
C LEU A 156 -14.26 13.90 -2.13
N GLU A 157 -14.73 14.14 -0.92
CA GLU A 157 -15.46 15.37 -0.61
C GLU A 157 -14.46 16.53 -0.43
N GLY A 158 -14.68 17.64 -1.15
CA GLY A 158 -13.84 18.84 -1.06
C GLY A 158 -12.69 18.83 -2.06
N GLU A 159 -11.57 19.48 -1.70
CA GLU A 159 -10.38 19.61 -2.55
C GLU A 159 -9.20 18.79 -1.97
N PRO A 160 -8.51 17.97 -2.77
CA PRO A 160 -8.80 17.71 -4.19
C PRO A 160 -10.06 16.85 -4.32
N GLY A 161 -10.88 17.07 -5.35
CA GLY A 161 -12.11 16.28 -5.55
C GLY A 161 -11.85 14.82 -5.92
N THR A 162 -10.64 14.50 -6.37
CA THR A 162 -10.22 13.14 -6.72
C THR A 162 -8.75 12.91 -6.44
N GLU A 163 -8.38 11.67 -6.15
CA GLU A 163 -7.01 11.18 -6.10
C GLU A 163 -6.83 10.02 -7.07
N HIS A 164 -5.79 10.06 -7.91
CA HIS A 164 -5.41 8.95 -8.78
C HIS A 164 -4.28 8.15 -8.14
N VAL A 165 -4.42 6.83 -8.10
CA VAL A 165 -3.43 5.93 -7.53
C VAL A 165 -3.21 4.76 -8.48
N GLN A 166 -1.95 4.52 -8.83
CA GLN A 166 -1.53 3.44 -9.69
C GLN A 166 -0.35 2.70 -9.07
N ALA A 167 -0.43 1.37 -9.05
CA ALA A 167 0.67 0.51 -8.66
C ALA A 167 0.64 -0.79 -9.46
N THR A 168 1.82 -1.35 -9.72
CA THR A 168 1.99 -2.59 -10.50
C THR A 168 2.98 -3.48 -9.78
N GLY A 169 2.69 -4.78 -9.74
CA GLY A 169 3.57 -5.78 -9.15
C GLY A 169 3.62 -5.73 -7.62
N VAL A 170 2.55 -5.27 -6.96
CA VAL A 170 2.51 -5.16 -5.49
C VAL A 170 2.45 -6.54 -4.88
N ILE A 171 3.54 -6.97 -4.28
CA ILE A 171 3.65 -8.28 -3.63
C ILE A 171 2.81 -8.28 -2.35
N VAL A 172 1.98 -9.32 -2.18
CA VAL A 172 1.17 -9.53 -0.99
C VAL A 172 1.94 -10.40 0.00
N ASP A 173 2.34 -9.80 1.12
CA ASP A 173 3.06 -10.51 2.17
C ASP A 173 2.24 -11.69 2.72
N ASN A 174 2.96 -12.76 3.08
CA ASN A 174 2.43 -14.02 3.63
C ASN A 174 1.55 -14.83 2.64
N THR A 175 1.72 -14.60 1.34
CA THR A 175 1.06 -15.37 0.28
C THR A 175 2.09 -15.87 -0.73
N CYS A 176 1.77 -16.95 -1.44
CA CYS A 176 2.48 -17.39 -2.66
C CYS A 176 4.00 -17.67 -2.49
N LEU A 177 4.38 -18.27 -1.36
CA LEU A 177 5.75 -18.72 -1.04
C LEU A 177 6.22 -19.93 -1.86
#